data_AF-A0AAD1ZIU5-F1
#
_entry.id   AF-A0AAD1ZIU5-F1
#
_cell.length_a   1.000
_cell.length_b   1.000
_cell.length_c   1.000
_cell.angle_alpha   90.00
_cell.angle_beta   90.00
_cell.angle_gamma   90.00
#
_symmetry.space_group_name_H-M   'P 1'
#
loop_
_entity.id
_entity.type
_entity.pdbx_description
1 polymer ?
#
loop_
_entity_poly.entity_id
_entity_poly.type
_entity_poly.pdbx_seq_one_letter_code
_entity_poly.pdbx_strand_id
1 'polypeptide(L)'
;MATEFTMKHLNDQTSIDQFHSRLVHHGLELPLHWTIPRAEARWFINIYKDRPDMNSILHELAELDFNIVQAKYQQELKHLSRWWKGTCLAEKLSFARDRLVECFFWTTGVIFEPQYEFCRKILTKGWI
;
A
#
# COMPACT_ATOMS: atom_id res chain seq x y z
N MET A 1 27.01 9.74 -5.29
CA MET A 1 27.23 11.20 -5.05
C MET A 1 26.10 11.86 -4.25
N ALA A 2 24.88 12.07 -4.75
CA ALA A 2 23.81 12.71 -3.94
C ALA A 2 23.20 11.79 -2.87
N THR A 3 22.80 10.56 -3.24
CA THR A 3 22.18 9.59 -2.32
C THR A 3 23.08 9.19 -1.17
N GLU A 4 24.35 8.88 -1.44
CA GLU A 4 25.33 8.51 -0.40
C GLU A 4 25.59 9.69 0.56
N PHE A 5 25.66 10.91 0.02
CA PHE A 5 25.83 12.11 0.81
C PHE A 5 24.64 12.33 1.75
N THR A 6 23.41 12.26 1.24
CA THR A 6 22.20 12.45 2.07
C THR A 6 22.04 11.33 3.08
N MET A 7 22.24 10.06 2.71
CA MET A 7 22.17 8.94 3.64
C MET A 7 23.15 9.08 4.81
N LYS A 8 24.40 9.50 4.54
CA LYS A 8 25.38 9.73 5.61
C LYS A 8 24.91 10.82 6.59
N HIS A 9 24.50 11.98 6.07
CA HIS A 9 24.08 13.10 6.91
C HIS A 9 22.81 12.80 7.71
N LEU A 10 21.84 12.09 7.12
CA LEU A 10 20.59 11.74 7.78
C LEU A 10 20.78 10.69 8.90
N ASN A 11 21.74 9.77 8.76
CA ASN A 11 22.07 8.79 9.80
C ASN A 11 22.78 9.43 11.01
N ASP A 12 23.62 10.44 10.76
CA ASP A 12 24.39 11.12 11.81
C ASP A 12 23.57 12.19 12.56
N GLN A 13 22.32 12.45 12.13
CA GLN A 13 21.52 13.56 12.62
C GLN A 13 20.76 13.19 13.92
N THR A 14 21.19 13.79 15.03
CA THR A 14 20.68 13.48 16.38
C THR A 14 19.69 14.52 16.96
N SER A 15 19.57 15.68 16.32
CA SER A 15 18.76 16.82 16.79
C SER A 15 17.60 17.13 15.84
N ILE A 16 16.64 16.22 15.74
CA ILE A 16 15.41 16.39 14.96
C ILE A 16 14.20 16.07 15.84
N ASP A 17 13.07 16.76 15.63
CA ASP A 17 11.84 16.41 16.32
C ASP A 17 11.35 15.02 15.95
N GLN A 18 10.46 14.48 16.79
CA GLN A 18 9.97 13.11 16.67
C GLN A 18 9.29 12.83 15.32
N PHE A 19 8.58 13.81 14.74
CA PHE A 19 7.90 13.65 13.47
C PHE A 19 8.91 13.51 12.33
N HIS A 20 9.90 14.41 12.25
CA HIS A 20 10.95 14.33 11.24
C HIS A 20 11.85 13.11 11.43
N SER A 21 12.13 12.69 12.66
CA SER A 21 12.88 11.46 12.94
C SER A 21 12.19 10.22 12.33
N ARG A 22 10.86 10.11 12.44
CA ARG A 22 10.10 9.02 11.81
C ARG A 22 10.15 9.07 10.29
N LEU A 23 10.07 10.26 9.69
CA LEU A 23 10.20 10.44 8.23
C LEU A 23 11.58 10.02 7.73
N VAL A 24 12.64 10.43 8.44
CA VAL A 24 14.02 10.07 8.08
C VAL A 24 14.22 8.56 8.17
N HIS A 25 13.81 7.93 9.27
CA HIS A 25 13.94 6.47 9.42
C HIS A 25 13.21 5.70 8.32
N HIS A 26 11.95 6.06 8.05
CA HIS A 26 11.15 5.42 7.00
C HIS A 26 11.76 5.60 5.60
N GLY A 27 12.23 6.81 5.27
CA GLY A 27 12.88 7.09 3.98
C GLY A 27 14.25 6.42 3.81
N LEU A 28 14.96 6.13 4.90
CA LEU A 28 16.21 5.38 4.90
C LEU A 28 15.98 3.87 4.73
N GLU A 29 14.85 3.33 5.21
CA GLU A 29 14.45 1.93 4.99
C GLU A 29 14.04 1.68 3.54
N LEU A 30 13.14 2.51 3.00
CA LEU A 30 12.67 2.40 1.62
C LEU A 30 12.38 3.78 1.03
N PRO A 31 13.08 4.18 -0.05
CA PRO A 31 12.80 5.45 -0.71
C PRO A 31 11.36 5.53 -1.22
N LEU A 32 10.75 6.71 -1.13
CA LEU A 32 9.36 6.96 -1.56
C LEU A 32 9.06 6.45 -2.97
N HIS A 33 9.97 6.66 -3.91
CA HIS A 33 9.80 6.26 -5.31
C HIS A 33 9.83 4.74 -5.56
N TRP A 34 10.19 3.94 -4.57
CA TRP A 34 10.14 2.46 -4.60
C TRP A 34 8.99 1.89 -3.77
N THR A 35 8.22 2.75 -3.10
CA THR A 35 7.16 2.31 -2.19
C THR A 35 5.82 2.17 -2.93
N ILE A 36 5.02 1.18 -2.52
CA ILE A 36 3.65 1.04 -3.04
C ILE A 36 2.82 2.24 -2.57
N PRO A 37 2.23 3.04 -3.49
CA PRO A 37 1.59 4.31 -3.15
C PRO A 37 0.50 4.19 -2.07
N ARG A 38 -0.31 3.12 -2.11
CA ARG A 38 -1.36 2.89 -1.10
C ARG A 38 -0.80 2.46 0.26
N ALA A 39 0.30 1.71 0.29
CA ALA A 39 0.96 1.36 1.56
C ALA A 39 1.58 2.60 2.19
N GLU A 40 2.25 3.43 1.37
CA GLU A 40 2.81 4.71 1.79
C GLU A 40 1.73 5.66 2.29
N ALA A 41 0.62 5.81 1.55
CA ALA A 41 -0.49 6.66 1.97
C ALA A 41 -1.04 6.24 3.34
N ARG A 42 -1.18 4.94 3.59
CA ARG A 42 -1.63 4.44 4.90
C ARG A 42 -0.66 4.79 6.02
N TRP A 43 0.64 4.60 5.78
CA TRP A 43 1.67 4.93 6.74
C TRP A 43 1.70 6.44 7.03
N PHE A 44 1.68 7.26 5.99
CA PHE A 44 1.75 8.71 6.10
C PHE A 44 0.51 9.31 6.79
N ILE A 45 -0.70 8.84 6.47
CA ILE A 45 -1.93 9.24 7.17
C ILE A 45 -1.77 9.05 8.68
N ASN A 46 -1.24 7.91 9.12
CA ASN A 46 -1.09 7.59 10.54
C ASN A 46 -0.10 8.51 11.27
N ILE A 47 0.94 9.01 10.61
CA ILE A 47 1.94 9.90 11.22
C ILE A 47 1.62 11.38 11.01
N TYR A 48 0.83 11.72 9.99
CA TYR A 48 0.50 13.11 9.64
C TYR A 48 -0.24 13.81 10.77
N LYS A 49 -1.05 13.07 11.54
CA LYS A 49 -1.73 13.58 12.75
C LYS A 49 -0.78 14.09 13.84
N ASP A 50 0.46 13.58 13.88
CA ASP A 50 1.46 13.95 14.89
C ASP A 50 2.24 15.22 14.47
N ARG A 51 1.96 15.74 13.27
CA ARG A 51 2.65 16.90 12.71
C ARG A 51 2.17 18.20 13.40
N PRO A 52 3.08 19.12 13.81
CA PRO A 52 2.70 20.35 14.51
C PRO A 52 1.77 21.29 13.71
N ASP A 53 1.94 21.34 12.38
CA ASP A 53 1.17 22.14 11.43
C ASP A 53 0.13 21.31 10.65
N MET A 54 -0.37 20.22 11.24
CA MET A 54 -1.34 19.34 10.60
C MET A 54 -2.65 20.06 10.23
N ASN A 55 -3.09 19.89 8.99
CA ASN A 55 -4.39 20.36 8.53
C ASN A 55 -5.46 19.28 8.77
N SER A 56 -6.39 19.55 9.70
CA SER A 56 -7.41 18.59 10.11
C SER A 56 -8.35 18.18 8.97
N ILE A 57 -8.71 19.11 8.09
CA ILE A 57 -9.59 18.85 6.95
C ILE A 57 -8.89 17.90 5.96
N LEU A 58 -7.59 18.12 5.72
CA LEU A 58 -6.81 17.24 4.85
C LEU A 58 -6.66 15.83 5.44
N HIS A 59 -6.40 15.73 6.75
CA HIS A 59 -6.29 14.44 7.43
C HIS A 59 -7.60 13.64 7.36
N GLU A 60 -8.72 14.28 7.69
CA GLU A 60 -10.05 13.66 7.62
C GLU A 60 -10.40 13.22 6.19
N LEU A 61 -10.14 14.08 5.20
CA LEU A 61 -10.35 13.74 3.80
C LEU A 61 -9.53 12.52 3.38
N ALA A 62 -8.25 12.45 3.76
CA ALA A 62 -7.38 11.34 3.42
C ALA A 62 -7.82 10.02 4.08
N GLU A 63 -8.26 10.04 5.33
CA GLU A 63 -8.83 8.86 6.01
C GLU A 63 -10.13 8.39 5.33
N LEU A 64 -11.02 9.31 4.99
CA LEU A 64 -12.28 8.98 4.32
C LEU A 64 -12.05 8.39 2.93
N ASP A 65 -11.20 9.01 2.09
CA ASP A 65 -10.85 8.46 0.78
C ASP A 65 -10.26 7.05 0.90
N PHE A 66 -9.31 6.88 1.83
CA PHE A 66 -8.66 5.59 2.06
C PHE A 66 -9.68 4.50 2.40
N ASN A 67 -10.61 4.79 3.31
CA ASN A 67 -11.64 3.85 3.73
C ASN A 67 -12.64 3.53 2.60
N ILE A 68 -13.04 4.53 1.81
CA ILE A 68 -13.94 4.34 0.66
C ILE A 68 -13.28 3.41 -0.38
N VAL A 69 -12.02 3.65 -0.71
CA VAL A 69 -11.28 2.83 -1.68
C VAL A 69 -11.03 1.43 -1.13
N GLN A 70 -10.67 1.31 0.16
CA GLN A 70 -10.50 0.02 0.81
C GLN A 70 -11.79 -0.82 0.79
N ALA A 71 -12.95 -0.20 1.02
CA ALA A 71 -14.24 -0.88 0.92
C ALA A 71 -14.51 -1.41 -0.49
N LYS A 72 -14.14 -0.67 -1.55
CA LYS A 72 -14.20 -1.15 -2.93
C LYS A 72 -13.31 -2.38 -3.14
N TYR A 73 -12.06 -2.33 -2.67
CA TYR A 73 -11.14 -3.47 -2.76
C TYR A 73 -11.67 -4.71 -2.05
N GLN A 74 -12.30 -4.56 -0.89
CA GLN A 74 -12.91 -5.69 -0.19
C GLN A 74 -14.06 -6.32 -0.99
N GLN A 75 -14.88 -5.52 -1.68
CA GLN A 75 -15.92 -6.03 -2.57
C GLN A 75 -15.33 -6.76 -3.78
N GLU A 76 -14.28 -6.19 -4.40
CA GLU A 76 -13.55 -6.83 -5.49
C GLU A 76 -12.98 -8.18 -5.07
N LEU A 77 -12.31 -8.21 -3.91
CA LEU A 77 -11.72 -9.43 -3.36
C LEU A 77 -12.80 -10.46 -3.03
N LYS A 78 -13.94 -10.06 -2.47
CA LYS A 78 -15.09 -10.95 -2.22
C LYS A 78 -15.58 -11.60 -3.53
N HIS A 79 -15.63 -10.84 -4.62
CA HIS A 79 -16.00 -11.36 -5.93
C HIS A 79 -14.95 -12.34 -6.48
N LEU A 80 -13.67 -11.98 -6.38
CA LEU A 80 -12.56 -12.82 -6.81
C LEU A 80 -12.48 -14.11 -5.99
N SER A 81 -12.71 -14.07 -4.68
CA SER A 81 -12.72 -15.26 -3.82
C SER A 81 -13.85 -16.22 -4.17
N ARG A 82 -15.04 -15.73 -4.50
CA ARG A 82 -16.13 -16.60 -5.00
C ARG A 82 -15.77 -17.24 -6.34
N TRP A 83 -15.20 -16.45 -7.26
CA TRP A 83 -14.74 -16.97 -8.54
C TRP A 83 -13.66 -18.04 -8.37
N TRP A 84 -12.64 -17.78 -7.54
CA TRP A 84 -11.52 -18.68 -7.29
C TRP A 84 -11.98 -20.00 -6.67
N LYS A 85 -12.85 -19.95 -5.66
CA LYS A 85 -13.48 -21.15 -5.09
C LYS A 85 -14.26 -21.95 -6.14
N GLY A 86 -14.94 -21.27 -7.06
CA GLY A 86 -15.70 -21.92 -8.14
C GLY A 86 -14.84 -22.65 -9.17
N THR A 87 -13.52 -22.39 -9.25
CA THR A 87 -12.64 -23.13 -10.17
C THR A 87 -12.22 -24.49 -9.62
N CYS A 88 -12.28 -24.67 -8.29
CA CYS A 88 -11.72 -25.81 -7.55
C CYS A 88 -10.23 -26.08 -7.85
N LEU A 89 -9.49 -25.12 -8.41
CA LEU A 89 -8.09 -25.33 -8.81
C LEU A 89 -7.17 -25.50 -7.60
N ALA A 90 -7.38 -24.72 -6.55
CA ALA A 90 -6.62 -24.84 -5.30
C ALA A 90 -6.74 -26.24 -4.66
N GLU A 91 -7.91 -26.87 -4.79
CA GLU A 91 -8.17 -28.21 -4.25
C GLU A 91 -7.62 -29.32 -5.17
N LYS A 92 -7.68 -29.11 -6.48
CA LYS A 92 -7.24 -30.09 -7.50
C LYS A 92 -5.72 -30.12 -7.67
N LEU A 93 -5.06 -28.98 -7.48
CA LEU A 93 -3.61 -28.83 -7.67
C LEU A 93 -2.93 -28.77 -6.31
N SER A 94 -2.77 -29.93 -5.67
CA SER A 94 -2.16 -30.04 -4.32
C SER A 94 -0.73 -29.51 -4.23
N PHE A 95 -0.04 -29.36 -5.35
CA PHE A 95 1.30 -28.76 -5.42
C PHE A 95 1.26 -27.22 -5.53
N ALA A 96 0.15 -26.65 -5.98
CA ALA A 96 0.01 -25.22 -6.19
C ALA A 96 -0.34 -24.51 -4.87
N ARG A 97 0.15 -23.28 -4.70
CA ARG A 97 -0.17 -22.46 -3.52
C ARG A 97 -1.38 -21.59 -3.82
N ASP A 98 -2.36 -21.59 -2.92
CA ASP A 98 -3.45 -20.60 -2.96
C ASP A 98 -2.91 -19.23 -2.54
N ARG A 99 -2.81 -18.30 -3.50
CA ARG A 99 -2.22 -16.96 -3.33
C ARG A 99 -3.14 -15.85 -3.83
N LEU A 100 -4.45 -16.09 -3.90
CA LEU A 100 -5.39 -15.12 -4.45
C LEU A 100 -5.29 -13.74 -3.79
N VAL A 101 -5.15 -13.70 -2.46
CA VAL A 101 -5.08 -12.44 -1.69
C VAL A 101 -3.77 -11.71 -1.97
N GLU A 102 -2.65 -12.42 -2.04
CA GLU A 102 -1.34 -11.86 -2.38
C GLU A 102 -1.30 -11.35 -3.82
N CYS A 103 -1.84 -12.11 -4.78
CA CYS A 103 -1.98 -11.68 -6.17
C CYS A 103 -2.84 -10.41 -6.27
N PHE A 104 -3.94 -10.34 -5.52
CA PHE A 104 -4.77 -9.14 -5.45
C PHE A 104 -4.02 -7.95 -4.83
N PHE A 105 -3.30 -8.18 -3.73
CA PHE A 105 -2.49 -7.15 -3.07
C PHE A 105 -1.46 -6.55 -4.05
N TRP A 106 -0.70 -7.40 -4.76
CA TRP A 106 0.26 -6.92 -5.77
C TRP A 106 -0.44 -6.15 -6.89
N THR A 107 -1.59 -6.62 -7.34
CA THR A 107 -2.36 -5.93 -8.39
C THR A 107 -2.85 -4.55 -7.92
N THR A 108 -3.33 -4.42 -6.69
CA THR A 108 -3.71 -3.13 -6.09
C THR A 108 -2.51 -2.21 -5.87
N GLY A 109 -1.31 -2.75 -5.71
CA GLY A 109 -0.08 -1.97 -5.60
C GLY A 109 0.35 -1.34 -6.92
N VAL A 110 0.07 -2.01 -8.05
CA VAL A 110 0.35 -1.49 -9.40
C VAL A 110 -0.74 -0.54 -9.86
N ILE A 111 -2.02 -0.85 -9.61
CA ILE A 111 -3.17 -0.09 -10.12
C ILE A 111 -4.17 0.19 -9.00
N PHE A 112 -4.01 1.31 -8.31
CA PHE A 112 -4.72 1.61 -7.06
C PHE A 112 -5.91 2.57 -7.20
N GLU A 113 -6.17 3.09 -8.40
CA GLU A 113 -7.26 4.04 -8.58
C GLU A 113 -8.58 3.29 -8.78
N PRO A 114 -9.68 3.74 -8.15
CA PRO A 114 -10.93 2.98 -8.10
C PRO A 114 -11.53 2.70 -9.49
N GLN A 115 -11.29 3.54 -10.49
CA GLN A 115 -11.78 3.36 -11.86
C GLN A 115 -11.25 2.11 -12.57
N TYR A 116 -10.14 1.54 -12.08
CA TYR A 116 -9.48 0.38 -12.71
C TYR A 116 -9.91 -0.97 -12.12
N GLU A 117 -11.09 -1.05 -11.51
CA GLU A 117 -11.67 -2.29 -10.94
C GLU A 117 -11.59 -3.47 -11.92
N PHE A 118 -12.01 -3.26 -13.17
CA PHE A 118 -12.00 -4.31 -14.19
C PHE A 118 -10.58 -4.81 -14.48
N CYS A 119 -9.63 -3.89 -14.66
CA CYS A 119 -8.23 -4.22 -14.89
C CYS A 119 -7.63 -5.01 -13.72
N ARG A 120 -7.90 -4.59 -12.48
CA ARG A 120 -7.43 -5.31 -11.29
C ARG A 120 -7.96 -6.74 -11.25
N LYS A 121 -9.25 -6.95 -11.49
CA LYS A 121 -9.82 -8.30 -11.49
C LYS A 121 -9.19 -9.19 -12.55
N ILE A 122 -8.97 -8.69 -13.77
CA ILE A 122 -8.35 -9.49 -14.84
C ILE A 122 -6.91 -9.82 -14.48
N LEU A 123 -6.12 -8.83 -14.05
CA LEU A 123 -4.73 -9.04 -13.68
C LEU A 123 -4.61 -10.05 -12.54
N THR A 124 -5.40 -9.90 -11.46
CA THR A 124 -5.39 -10.84 -10.33
C THR A 124 -5.68 -12.27 -10.77
N LYS A 125 -6.60 -12.48 -11.72
CA LYS A 125 -6.88 -13.81 -12.28
C LYS A 125 -5.73 -14.34 -13.13
N GLY A 126 -5.02 -13.48 -13.87
CA GLY A 126 -3.90 -13.87 -14.72
C GLY A 126 -2.61 -14.20 -13.96
N TRP A 127 -2.48 -13.76 -12.70
CA TRP A 127 -1.37 -14.14 -11.83
C TRP A 127 -1.44 -15.58 -11.30
N ILE A 128 -2.62 -16.22 -11.41
CA ILE A 128 -2.94 -17.53 -10.83
C ILE A 128 -3.07 -18.57 -11.93
#